data_AF-A0A4R4W0F7-F1
#
_entry.id   AF-A0A4R4W0F7-F1
#
_cell.length_a   1.000
_cell.length_b   1.000
_cell.length_c   1.000
_cell.angle_alpha   90.00
_cell.angle_beta   90.00
_cell.angle_gamma   90.00
#
_symmetry.space_group_name_H-M   'P 1'
#
loop_
_entity.id
_entity.type
_entity.pdbx_description
1 polymer ?
#
loop_
_entity_poly.entity_id
_entity_poly.type
_entity_poly.pdbx_seq_one_letter_code
_entity_poly.pdbx_strand_id
1 'polypeptide(L)'
;MGRWAHGPDSLVVALPDTHPLADARHLSIAQFAEESFVSLPPREEAILPGRLRRLAHANGFVPEIIQVAPDTQTALAHVSAEVGCHLTLASVARNATDSPVVFVPIDETPLDADLSPLDVDLRVAWRRDDNTPALRVVLDEVLRLADDPGIF
;
A
#
# COMPACT_ATOMS: atom_id res chain seq x y z
N MET A 1 19.94 16.99 -13.22
CA MET A 1 19.21 15.92 -12.50
C MET A 1 18.28 16.52 -11.46
N GLY A 2 17.15 15.86 -11.15
CA GLY A 2 16.33 16.19 -9.97
C GLY A 2 16.97 15.63 -8.69
N ARG A 3 16.72 16.27 -7.56
CA ARG A 3 17.09 15.76 -6.24
C ARG A 3 15.89 15.02 -5.66
N TRP A 4 16.12 13.93 -4.93
CA TRP A 4 15.10 13.03 -4.40
C TRP A 4 15.31 12.84 -2.90
N ALA A 5 14.21 12.66 -2.16
CA ALA A 5 14.17 12.21 -0.77
C ALA A 5 13.27 10.97 -0.71
N HIS A 6 13.58 9.99 0.16
CA HIS A 6 12.85 8.72 0.27
C HIS A 6 12.65 8.27 1.73
N GLY A 7 11.52 7.60 2.00
CA GLY A 7 11.21 6.89 3.25
C GLY A 7 10.43 5.59 2.94
N PRO A 8 10.59 4.50 3.73
CA PRO A 8 10.02 3.18 3.42
C PRO A 8 8.57 3.03 3.91
N ASP A 9 7.63 2.67 3.04
CA ASP A 9 6.28 2.21 3.43
C ASP A 9 6.14 0.70 3.12
N SER A 10 5.17 0.03 3.73
CA SER A 10 4.99 -1.43 3.63
C SER A 10 3.58 -1.84 3.19
N LEU A 11 3.47 -3.00 2.55
CA LEU A 11 2.19 -3.55 2.08
C LEU A 11 1.39 -4.22 3.21
N VAL A 12 0.10 -3.93 3.24
CA VAL A 12 -0.88 -4.57 4.13
C VAL A 12 -2.14 -4.95 3.33
N VAL A 13 -2.88 -5.95 3.80
CA VAL A 13 -4.22 -6.27 3.28
C VAL A 13 -5.27 -5.73 4.24
N ALA A 14 -6.20 -4.94 3.70
CA ALA A 14 -7.41 -4.53 4.38
C ALA A 14 -8.49 -5.61 4.20
N LEU A 15 -9.05 -6.05 5.33
CA LEU A 15 -10.06 -7.11 5.45
C LEU A 15 -11.24 -6.61 6.30
N PRO A 16 -12.46 -7.12 6.11
CA PRO A 16 -13.49 -7.01 7.14
C PRO A 16 -13.00 -7.57 8.48
N ASP A 17 -13.44 -7.00 9.59
CA ASP A 17 -13.13 -7.55 10.93
C ASP A 17 -13.74 -8.94 11.18
N THR A 18 -14.75 -9.32 10.41
CA THR A 18 -15.38 -10.65 10.37
C THR A 18 -14.61 -11.68 9.55
N HIS A 19 -13.57 -11.27 8.82
CA HIS A 19 -12.84 -12.16 7.91
C HIS A 19 -12.06 -13.25 8.70
N PRO A 20 -12.00 -14.52 8.24
CA PRO A 20 -11.27 -15.58 8.95
C PRO A 20 -9.78 -15.30 9.20
N LEU A 21 -9.19 -14.41 8.40
CA LEU A 21 -7.79 -13.98 8.48
C LEU A 21 -7.60 -12.67 9.25
N ALA A 22 -8.66 -12.07 9.81
CA ALA A 22 -8.63 -10.79 10.49
C ALA A 22 -7.70 -10.78 11.73
N ASP A 23 -7.63 -11.90 12.45
CA ASP A 23 -6.82 -12.05 13.67
C ASP A 23 -5.38 -12.51 13.38
N ALA A 24 -5.00 -12.67 12.11
CA ALA A 24 -3.65 -13.09 11.76
C ALA A 24 -2.62 -11.99 12.11
N ARG A 25 -1.44 -12.40 12.58
CA ARG A 25 -0.34 -11.45 12.84
C ARG A 25 0.31 -10.95 11.55
N HIS A 26 0.47 -11.85 10.58
CA HIS A 26 0.98 -11.59 9.24
C HIS A 26 0.32 -12.57 8.28
N LEU A 27 0.31 -12.23 7.00
CA LEU A 27 -0.32 -13.02 5.94
C LEU A 27 0.66 -13.32 4.82
N SER A 28 0.52 -14.49 4.23
CA SER A 28 1.02 -14.74 2.88
C SER A 28 -0.06 -14.39 1.87
N ILE A 29 0.34 -13.76 0.77
CA ILE A 29 -0.56 -13.45 -0.35
C ILE A 29 -1.16 -14.70 -0.97
N ALA A 30 -0.50 -15.87 -0.85
CA ALA A 30 -1.02 -17.15 -1.32
C ALA A 30 -2.33 -17.57 -0.63
N GLN A 31 -2.58 -17.08 0.60
CA GLN A 31 -3.84 -17.33 1.32
C GLN A 31 -5.04 -16.65 0.66
N PHE A 32 -4.80 -15.72 -0.28
CA PHE A 32 -5.82 -14.97 -1.00
C PHE A 32 -6.08 -15.51 -2.42
N ALA A 33 -5.59 -16.70 -2.74
CA ALA A 33 -5.77 -17.28 -4.08
C ALA A 33 -7.24 -17.50 -4.47
N GLU A 34 -8.11 -17.71 -3.48
CA GLU A 34 -9.55 -17.91 -3.65
C GLU A 34 -10.38 -16.70 -3.17
N GLU A 35 -9.73 -15.59 -2.80
CA GLU A 35 -10.39 -14.39 -2.31
C GLU A 35 -10.62 -13.37 -3.43
N SER A 36 -11.73 -12.64 -3.32
CA SER A 36 -12.07 -11.53 -4.21
C SER A 36 -11.45 -10.22 -3.73
N PHE A 37 -11.00 -9.39 -4.66
CA PHE A 37 -10.37 -8.10 -4.40
C PHE A 37 -11.15 -6.91 -4.97
N VAL A 38 -11.19 -5.85 -4.18
CA VAL A 38 -11.47 -4.49 -4.64
C VAL A 38 -10.14 -3.85 -5.02
N SER A 39 -9.98 -3.42 -6.27
CA SER A 39 -8.74 -2.82 -6.77
C SER A 39 -8.90 -1.34 -7.08
N LEU A 40 -7.77 -0.63 -7.23
CA LEU A 40 -7.74 0.71 -7.80
C LEU A 40 -7.64 0.64 -9.33
N PRO A 41 -7.94 1.73 -10.06
CA PRO A 41 -7.90 1.70 -11.52
C PRO A 41 -6.47 1.40 -11.99
N PRO A 42 -6.29 0.48 -12.96
CA PRO A 42 -4.97 0.16 -13.49
C PRO A 42 -4.46 1.34 -14.32
N ARG A 43 -3.62 2.17 -13.72
CA ARG A 43 -2.86 3.22 -14.42
C ARG A 43 -1.41 2.78 -14.54
N GLU A 44 -0.71 3.29 -15.54
CA GLU A 44 0.67 2.91 -15.83
C GLU A 44 1.61 3.17 -14.64
N GLU A 45 1.31 4.19 -13.81
CA GLU A 45 2.06 4.49 -12.58
C GLU A 45 1.41 3.95 -11.29
N ALA A 46 0.31 3.20 -11.38
CA ALA A 46 -0.42 2.74 -10.20
C ALA A 46 0.33 1.61 -9.48
N ILE A 47 0.89 1.94 -8.31
CA ILE A 47 1.71 1.02 -7.51
C ILE A 47 0.88 -0.18 -7.02
N LEU A 48 -0.28 0.05 -6.41
CA LEU A 48 -1.04 -1.00 -5.70
C LEU A 48 -1.59 -2.11 -6.61
N PRO A 49 -2.28 -1.84 -7.74
CA PRO A 49 -2.73 -2.90 -8.64
C PRO A 49 -1.56 -3.68 -9.25
N GLY A 50 -0.45 -3.00 -9.55
CA GLY A 50 0.77 -3.63 -10.05
C GLY A 50 1.43 -4.54 -9.00
N ARG A 51 1.51 -4.09 -7.75
CA ARG A 51 2.03 -4.88 -6.62
C ARG A 51 1.18 -6.11 -6.36
N LEU A 52 -0.14 -5.99 -6.28
CA LEU A 52 -1.06 -7.11 -6.11
C LEU A 52 -0.86 -8.17 -7.21
N ARG A 53 -0.81 -7.73 -8.47
CA ARG A 53 -0.59 -8.63 -9.60
C ARG A 53 0.76 -9.35 -9.53
N ARG A 54 1.84 -8.64 -9.16
CA ARG A 54 3.18 -9.24 -9.05
C ARG A 54 3.27 -10.24 -7.90
N LEU A 55 2.71 -9.89 -6.74
CA LEU A 55 2.68 -10.78 -5.56
C LEU A 55 1.88 -12.05 -5.85
N ALA A 56 0.69 -11.92 -6.42
CA ALA A 56 -0.15 -13.05 -6.79
C ALA A 56 0.54 -13.94 -7.85
N HIS A 57 1.11 -13.33 -8.90
CA HIS A 57 1.82 -14.07 -9.94
C HIS A 57 3.04 -14.81 -9.39
N ALA A 58 3.82 -14.18 -8.50
CA ALA A 58 4.96 -14.83 -7.84
C ALA A 58 4.53 -16.04 -6.99
N ASN A 59 3.30 -16.04 -6.49
CA ASN A 59 2.68 -17.11 -5.72
C ASN A 59 1.75 -18.01 -6.55
N GLY A 60 1.82 -17.94 -7.87
CA GLY A 60 1.17 -18.90 -8.77
C GLY A 60 -0.34 -18.69 -8.99
N PHE A 61 -0.90 -17.53 -8.67
CA PHE A 61 -2.32 -17.24 -8.92
C PHE A 61 -2.55 -15.87 -9.57
N VAL A 62 -3.79 -15.65 -10.03
CA VAL A 62 -4.25 -14.36 -10.56
C VAL A 62 -5.36 -13.87 -9.63
N PRO A 63 -5.27 -12.64 -9.09
CA PRO A 63 -6.26 -12.13 -8.15
C PRO A 63 -7.59 -11.90 -8.87
N GLU A 64 -8.69 -12.34 -8.29
CA GLU A 64 -10.03 -12.03 -8.79
C GLU A 64 -10.38 -10.59 -8.41
N ILE A 65 -10.54 -9.71 -9.42
CA ILE A 65 -10.91 -8.31 -9.18
C ILE A 65 -12.42 -8.17 -9.38
N ILE A 66 -13.19 -8.12 -8.30
CA ILE A 66 -14.67 -8.06 -8.35
C ILE A 66 -15.19 -6.63 -8.47
N GLN A 67 -14.41 -5.65 -8.02
CA GLN A 67 -14.74 -4.23 -8.09
C GLN A 67 -13.48 -3.40 -8.33
N VAL A 68 -13.62 -2.35 -9.14
CA VAL A 68 -12.61 -1.29 -9.25
C VAL A 68 -13.17 -0.04 -8.59
N ALA A 69 -12.55 0.41 -7.51
CA ALA A 69 -12.88 1.63 -6.79
C ALA A 69 -12.09 2.82 -7.37
N PRO A 70 -12.64 4.05 -7.35
CA PRO A 70 -11.95 5.23 -7.88
C PRO A 70 -10.74 5.66 -7.04
N ASP A 71 -10.78 5.42 -5.72
CA ASP A 71 -9.75 5.79 -4.74
C ASP A 71 -9.72 4.80 -3.56
N THR A 72 -8.68 4.90 -2.73
CA THR A 72 -8.47 4.02 -1.57
C THR A 72 -9.59 4.12 -0.55
N GLN A 73 -10.14 5.33 -0.33
CA GLN A 73 -11.21 5.51 0.65
C GLN A 73 -12.47 4.75 0.22
N THR A 74 -12.83 4.81 -1.06
CA THR A 74 -13.95 4.05 -1.62
C THR A 74 -13.66 2.56 -1.59
N ALA A 75 -12.41 2.14 -1.86
CA ALA A 75 -12.02 0.74 -1.71
C ALA A 75 -12.25 0.22 -0.29
N LEU A 76 -11.82 0.97 0.74
CA LEU A 76 -12.03 0.60 2.15
C LEU A 76 -13.51 0.55 2.54
N ALA A 77 -14.35 1.41 1.96
CA ALA A 77 -15.80 1.32 2.14
C ALA A 77 -16.38 0.00 1.57
N HIS A 78 -15.86 -0.47 0.43
CA HIS A 78 -16.25 -1.77 -0.12
C HIS A 78 -15.75 -2.94 0.74
N VAL A 79 -14.54 -2.85 1.30
CA VAL A 79 -14.03 -3.83 2.28
C VAL A 79 -14.95 -3.87 3.50
N SER A 80 -15.32 -2.72 4.06
CA SER A 80 -16.25 -2.62 5.19
C SER A 80 -17.62 -3.25 4.92
N ALA A 81 -18.02 -3.28 3.64
CA ALA A 81 -19.26 -3.87 3.16
C ALA A 81 -19.10 -5.34 2.73
N GLU A 82 -17.96 -5.97 3.07
CA GLU A 82 -17.65 -7.37 2.76
C GLU A 82 -17.68 -7.71 1.26
N VAL A 83 -17.46 -6.74 0.38
CA VAL A 83 -17.42 -6.96 -1.08
C VAL A 83 -16.16 -7.73 -1.49
N GLY A 84 -15.06 -7.54 -0.77
CA GLY A 84 -13.79 -8.21 -1.01
C GLY A 84 -12.64 -7.56 -0.23
N CYS A 85 -11.44 -8.10 -0.41
CA CYS A 85 -10.21 -7.64 0.22
C CYS A 85 -9.57 -6.46 -0.56
N HIS A 86 -8.67 -5.71 0.06
CA HIS A 86 -7.95 -4.64 -0.63
C HIS A 86 -6.46 -4.58 -0.23
N LEU A 87 -5.56 -4.61 -1.21
CA LEU A 87 -4.13 -4.37 -0.98
C LEU A 87 -3.86 -2.87 -0.87
N THR A 88 -3.25 -2.44 0.25
CA THR A 88 -2.91 -1.04 0.51
C THR A 88 -1.58 -0.92 1.27
N LEU A 89 -1.30 0.27 1.80
CA LEU A 89 -0.07 0.59 2.52
C LEU A 89 -0.31 0.71 4.04
N ALA A 90 0.73 0.45 4.84
CA ALA A 90 0.69 0.63 6.28
C ALA A 90 0.41 2.08 6.67
N SER A 91 0.89 3.06 5.89
CA SER A 91 0.53 4.47 6.06
C SER A 91 -0.98 4.73 5.94
N VAL A 92 -1.68 4.04 5.04
CA VAL A 92 -3.14 4.12 4.94
C VAL A 92 -3.79 3.52 6.19
N ALA A 93 -3.31 2.36 6.64
CA ALA A 93 -3.83 1.71 7.84
C ALA A 93 -3.73 2.62 9.08
N ARG A 94 -2.60 3.32 9.26
CA ARG A 94 -2.40 4.28 10.37
C ARG A 94 -3.34 5.48 10.33
N ASN A 95 -3.83 5.86 9.15
CA ASN A 95 -4.66 7.05 8.95
C ASN A 95 -6.14 6.72 8.68
N ALA A 96 -6.49 5.45 8.54
CA ALA A 96 -7.87 5.02 8.42
C ALA A 96 -8.58 5.16 9.77
N THR A 97 -9.74 5.82 9.79
CA THR A 97 -10.54 6.05 11.00
C THR A 97 -11.80 5.19 11.02
N ASP A 98 -12.11 4.59 12.18
CA ASP A 98 -13.41 4.01 12.59
C ASP A 98 -14.23 3.33 11.47
N SER A 99 -13.72 2.20 10.99
CA SER A 99 -14.38 1.33 10.01
C SER A 99 -14.16 -0.13 10.43
N PRO A 100 -15.12 -1.05 10.20
CA PRO A 100 -15.00 -2.48 10.51
C PRO A 100 -14.01 -3.18 9.55
N VAL A 101 -12.82 -2.60 9.45
CA VAL A 101 -11.75 -3.02 8.57
C VAL A 101 -10.50 -3.16 9.40
N VAL A 102 -9.90 -4.34 9.35
CA VAL A 102 -8.60 -4.62 9.92
C VAL A 102 -7.54 -4.59 8.84
N PHE A 103 -6.35 -4.17 9.20
CA PHE A 103 -5.20 -4.11 8.30
C PHE A 103 -4.16 -5.08 8.79
N VAL A 104 -3.88 -6.11 8.00
CA VAL A 104 -2.94 -7.16 8.37
C VAL A 104 -1.72 -7.10 7.46
N PRO A 105 -0.49 -7.03 8.02
CA PRO A 105 0.73 -6.98 7.22
C PRO A 105 0.92 -8.23 6.35
N ILE A 106 1.47 -8.03 5.16
CA ILE A 106 1.95 -9.14 4.33
C ILE A 106 3.38 -9.47 4.75
N ASP A 107 3.65 -10.75 4.99
CA ASP A 107 5.00 -11.28 5.17
C ASP A 107 5.27 -12.29 4.05
N GLU A 108 5.94 -11.82 3.01
CA GLU A 108 6.46 -12.61 1.91
C GLU A 108 7.98 -12.57 2.03
N THR A 109 8.58 -13.64 2.54
CA THR A 109 10.03 -13.75 2.63
C THR A 109 10.62 -13.59 1.22
N PRO A 110 11.43 -12.57 0.94
CA PRO A 110 11.98 -12.37 -0.40
C PRO A 110 12.85 -13.56 -0.78
N LEU A 111 12.65 -14.12 -1.98
CA LEU A 111 13.57 -15.13 -2.53
C LEU A 111 14.97 -14.54 -2.78
N ASP A 112 15.05 -13.22 -2.99
CA ASP A 112 16.28 -12.46 -3.22
C ASP A 112 16.40 -11.31 -2.21
N ALA A 113 17.51 -11.25 -1.47
CA ALA A 113 17.73 -10.29 -0.38
C ALA A 113 17.84 -8.81 -0.81
N ASP A 114 17.93 -8.53 -2.11
CA ASP A 114 18.17 -7.17 -2.67
C ASP A 114 16.89 -6.51 -3.20
N LEU A 115 15.74 -7.19 -3.11
CA LEU A 115 14.44 -6.68 -3.51
C LEU A 115 13.38 -7.15 -2.51
N SER A 116 13.11 -6.36 -1.47
CA SER A 116 11.87 -6.56 -0.68
C SER A 116 10.68 -6.23 -1.58
N PRO A 117 9.84 -7.20 -1.99
CA PRO A 117 8.67 -6.91 -2.83
C PRO A 117 7.60 -6.10 -2.06
N LEU A 118 7.79 -5.95 -0.75
CA LEU A 118 6.87 -5.35 0.21
C LEU A 118 7.15 -3.88 0.47
N ASP A 119 8.37 -3.42 0.20
CA ASP A 119 8.75 -2.03 0.44
C ASP A 119 8.31 -1.14 -0.73
N VAL A 120 7.75 0.01 -0.38
CA VAL A 120 7.31 1.05 -1.30
C VAL A 120 8.01 2.35 -0.93
N ASP A 121 8.86 2.84 -1.84
CA ASP A 121 9.52 4.13 -1.67
C ASP A 121 8.52 5.27 -1.88
N LEU A 122 8.30 6.08 -0.85
CA LEU A 122 7.69 7.39 -1.05
C LEU A 122 8.75 8.35 -1.62
N ARG A 123 8.42 9.09 -2.68
CA ARG A 123 9.35 10.03 -3.32
C ARG A 123 8.71 11.40 -3.53
N VAL A 124 9.51 12.45 -3.35
CA VAL A 124 9.12 13.83 -3.64
C VAL A 124 9.92 14.39 -4.80
N ALA A 125 9.24 15.10 -5.71
CA ALA A 125 9.82 15.73 -6.88
C ALA A 125 9.41 17.20 -6.96
N TRP A 126 10.34 18.06 -7.37
CA TRP A 126 10.10 19.49 -7.58
C TRP A 126 10.85 20.01 -8.81
N ARG A 127 10.46 21.20 -9.28
CA ARG A 127 11.11 21.85 -10.42
C ARG A 127 12.53 22.26 -10.06
N ARG A 128 13.49 21.96 -10.94
CA ARG A 128 14.93 22.22 -10.70
C ARG A 128 15.24 23.68 -10.34
N ASP A 129 14.53 24.61 -10.96
CA ASP A 129 14.81 26.04 -10.84
C ASP A 129 13.97 26.73 -9.76
N ASP A 130 13.12 25.97 -9.05
CA ASP A 130 12.33 26.49 -7.94
C ASP A 130 13.20 26.59 -6.68
N ASN A 131 13.40 27.83 -6.24
CA ASN A 131 14.21 28.18 -5.08
C ASN A 131 13.40 29.00 -4.07
N THR A 132 12.07 28.89 -4.12
CA THR A 132 11.19 29.66 -3.24
C THR A 132 11.42 29.28 -1.77
N PRO A 133 11.33 30.24 -0.83
CA PRO A 133 11.42 29.94 0.60
C PRO A 133 10.37 28.90 1.06
N ALA A 134 9.17 28.94 0.47
CA ALA A 134 8.11 27.98 0.76
C ALA A 134 8.50 26.54 0.40
N LEU A 135 9.13 26.33 -0.77
CA LEU A 135 9.61 25.01 -1.16
C LEU A 135 10.66 24.47 -0.17
N ARG A 136 11.58 25.31 0.30
CA ARG A 136 12.59 24.89 1.28
C ARG A 136 11.95 24.42 2.58
N VAL A 137 10.99 25.18 3.10
CA VAL A 137 10.25 24.80 4.32
C VAL A 137 9.55 23.46 4.15
N VAL A 138 8.87 23.24 3.02
CA VAL A 138 8.19 21.96 2.75
C VAL A 138 9.19 20.81 2.62
N LEU A 139 10.31 21.00 1.92
CA LEU A 139 11.33 19.96 1.76
C LEU A 139 12.00 19.61 3.08
N ASP A 140 12.30 20.61 3.92
CA ASP A 140 12.88 20.39 5.25
C ASP A 140 11.92 19.57 6.13
N GLU A 141 10.61 19.87 6.08
CA GLU A 141 9.61 19.07 6.81
C GLU A 141 9.45 17.66 6.25
N VAL A 142 9.41 17.50 4.92
CA VAL A 142 9.35 16.17 4.28
C VAL A 142 10.56 15.32 4.66
N LEU A 143 11.76 15.90 4.64
CA LEU A 143 12.99 15.21 5.04
C LEU A 143 12.95 14.83 6.51
N ARG A 144 12.49 15.74 7.38
CA ARG A 144 12.33 15.47 8.81
C ARG A 144 11.33 14.33 9.07
N LEU A 145 10.24 14.26 8.30
CA LEU A 145 9.27 13.17 8.39
C LEU A 145 9.84 11.85 7.87
N ALA A 146 10.66 11.88 6.82
CA ALA A 146 11.30 10.67 6.28
C ALA A 146 12.29 10.04 7.27
N ASP A 147 12.90 10.86 8.14
CA ASP A 147 13.80 10.43 9.21
C ASP A 147 13.04 9.99 10.49
N ASP A 148 11.71 10.15 10.54
CA ASP A 148 10.86 9.73 11.67
C ASP A 148 10.18 8.38 11.38
N PRO A 149 10.62 7.29 12.03
CA PRO A 149 10.08 5.94 11.81
C PRO A 149 8.63 5.76 12.30
N GLY A 150 8.04 6.77 12.96
CA GLY A 150 6.62 6.75 13.34
C GLY A 150 5.65 7.16 12.23
N ILE A 151 6.16 7.77 11.15
CA ILE A 151 5.35 8.32 10.05
C ILE A 151 5.27 7.34 8.87
N PHE A 152 6.28 6.48 8.69
CA PHE A 152 6.45 5.56 7.56
C PHE A 152 6.49 4.09 8.00
#